data_AF-A0A3R7U749-F1
#
_entry.id   AF-A0A3R7U749-F1
#
_cell.length_a   1.000
_cell.length_b   1.000
_cell.length_c   1.000
_cell.angle_alpha   90.00
_cell.angle_beta   90.00
_cell.angle_gamma   90.00
#
_symmetry.space_group_name_H-M   'P 1'
#
loop_
_entity.id
_entity.type
_entity.pdbx_description
1 polymer ?
#
loop_
_entity_poly.entity_id
_entity_poly.type
_entity_poly.pdbx_seq_one_letter_code
_entity_poly.pdbx_strand_id
1 'polypeptide(L)'
;MSDNKDDGPRRRSRSQRGPSKAKAKGQQNSEAIQRALGRFETSPSPMGIPESIDPPPQKIEIDWPVNSVAKSVQKKTGDIISRPGEFGFLPQERVDEISKQISDLDITLEQALSLRAALNQEKSVYSHGRLMRRSNELRRRYEGGDSVLSLSKRFDAPPVNTFRAILTGRGWSKNKIKESLKSPKSRLKERDFEQFQLAEEADRVSSVNQSETQTAAEVFEHILCSYFSSIGVRFRKQEDLEVEQKRSEGRAIITPDLLLLDDVRINGIPCAWIDAKHFFGAALKFPRKKTQKQVDRYVSEYGQGAIVYRHGFCEALDLKGAILLDSSPLDLSDLDTFHENNRS
;
A
#
# COMPACT_ATOMS: atom_id res chain seq x y z
N MET A 1 -1.26 9.69 66.18
CA MET A 1 -1.65 8.36 65.65
C MET A 1 -2.36 8.63 64.32
N SER A 2 -1.60 8.73 63.22
CA SER A 2 -1.24 7.62 62.31
C SER A 2 -2.46 7.20 61.46
N ASP A 3 -2.51 7.28 60.12
CA ASP A 3 -1.47 7.31 59.10
C ASP A 3 -1.98 8.01 57.82
N ASN A 4 -1.14 8.87 57.24
CA ASN A 4 -1.24 9.33 55.86
C ASN A 4 -0.45 8.33 54.99
N LYS A 5 -1.10 7.67 54.02
CA LYS A 5 -0.39 6.87 53.01
C LYS A 5 -0.33 7.63 51.69
N ASP A 6 0.87 8.12 51.42
CA ASP A 6 1.36 8.62 50.13
C ASP A 6 1.21 7.54 49.03
N ASP A 7 0.42 7.84 48.01
CA ASP A 7 0.35 7.04 46.77
C ASP A 7 1.40 7.57 45.78
N GLY A 8 2.61 7.03 45.87
CA GLY A 8 3.69 7.30 44.93
C GLY A 8 3.44 6.73 43.52
N PRO A 9 4.02 7.32 42.47
CA PRO A 9 3.75 6.92 41.09
C PRO A 9 4.36 5.54 40.78
N ARG A 10 3.49 4.57 40.47
CA ARG A 10 3.86 3.21 40.01
C ARG A 10 4.76 3.28 38.78
N ARG A 11 6.06 3.05 38.98
CA ARG A 11 7.04 2.76 37.91
C ARG A 11 6.55 1.55 37.11
N ARG A 12 6.11 1.76 35.87
CA ARG A 12 5.87 0.69 34.90
C ARG A 12 7.18 -0.06 34.66
N SER A 13 7.24 -1.31 35.08
CA SER A 13 8.37 -2.20 34.78
C SER A 13 8.49 -2.35 33.26
N ARG A 14 9.71 -2.15 32.76
CA ARG A 14 10.07 -2.46 31.36
C ARG A 14 9.88 -3.96 31.17
N SER A 15 8.89 -4.36 30.38
CA SER A 15 8.74 -5.76 29.99
C SER A 15 9.97 -6.19 29.18
N GLN A 16 10.65 -7.21 29.68
CA GLN A 16 11.72 -7.90 28.97
C GLN A 16 11.19 -8.39 27.62
N ARG A 17 11.85 -7.99 26.52
CA ARG A 17 11.65 -8.59 25.20
C ARG A 17 12.23 -10.02 25.24
N GLY A 18 11.38 -10.99 25.56
CA GLY A 18 11.75 -12.40 25.53
C GLY A 18 11.84 -13.00 24.10
N PRO A 19 12.41 -14.21 23.95
CA PRO A 19 12.66 -14.90 22.68
C PRO A 19 11.40 -15.36 21.91
N SER A 20 10.20 -15.13 22.46
CA SER A 20 8.94 -15.73 21.99
C SER A 20 8.48 -15.27 20.61
N LYS A 21 8.84 -14.05 20.18
CA LYS A 21 8.39 -13.52 18.89
C LYS A 21 9.05 -14.19 17.67
N ALA A 22 10.33 -14.55 17.78
CA ALA A 22 11.04 -15.23 16.69
C ALA A 22 10.51 -16.66 16.49
N LYS A 23 10.31 -17.39 17.61
CA LYS A 23 9.75 -18.74 17.60
C LYS A 23 8.31 -18.77 17.05
N ALA A 24 7.45 -17.85 17.48
CA ALA A 24 6.09 -17.73 16.96
C ALA A 24 6.05 -17.35 15.47
N LYS A 25 7.00 -16.54 14.98
CA LYS A 25 7.12 -16.19 13.56
C LYS A 25 7.57 -17.40 12.72
N GLY A 26 8.57 -18.15 13.19
CA GLY A 26 9.02 -19.38 12.54
C GLY A 26 7.91 -20.44 12.45
N GLN A 27 7.12 -20.60 13.52
CA GLN A 27 5.99 -21.52 13.55
C GLN A 27 4.87 -21.11 12.58
N GLN A 28 4.49 -19.83 12.54
CA GLN A 28 3.49 -19.33 11.58
C GLN A 28 3.91 -19.51 10.12
N ASN A 29 5.19 -19.27 9.81
CA ASN A 29 5.71 -19.52 8.46
C ASN A 29 5.69 -21.03 8.13
N SER A 30 5.98 -21.89 9.11
CA SER A 30 5.88 -23.36 8.94
C SER A 30 4.45 -23.81 8.64
N GLU A 31 3.46 -23.28 9.35
CA GLU A 31 2.04 -23.59 9.11
C GLU A 31 1.57 -23.10 7.73
N ALA A 32 1.98 -21.90 7.32
CA ALA A 32 1.66 -21.36 6.01
C ALA A 32 2.26 -22.22 4.89
N ILE A 33 3.51 -22.67 5.04
CA ILE A 33 4.18 -23.57 4.10
C ILE A 33 3.47 -24.91 4.01
N GLN A 34 3.13 -25.53 5.15
CA GLN A 34 2.39 -26.80 5.17
C GLN A 34 1.04 -26.67 4.48
N ARG A 35 0.31 -25.59 4.72
CA ARG A 35 -0.96 -25.33 4.03
C ARG A 35 -0.78 -25.17 2.53
N ALA A 36 0.24 -24.43 2.08
CA ALA A 36 0.51 -24.28 0.65
C ALA A 36 0.76 -25.64 -0.02
N LEU A 37 1.50 -26.54 0.62
CA LEU A 37 1.79 -27.87 0.09
C LEU A 37 0.56 -28.81 0.13
N GLY A 38 -0.18 -28.81 1.23
CA GLY A 38 -1.35 -29.67 1.42
C GLY A 38 -2.64 -29.17 0.73
N ARG A 39 -2.61 -28.00 0.07
CA ARG A 39 -3.81 -27.38 -0.51
C ARG A 39 -4.51 -28.24 -1.56
N PHE A 40 -3.76 -29.09 -2.27
CA PHE A 40 -4.29 -30.00 -3.30
C PHE A 40 -4.96 -31.26 -2.72
N GLU A 41 -4.71 -31.56 -1.45
CA GLU A 41 -5.23 -32.75 -0.75
C GLU A 41 -6.37 -32.39 0.23
N THR A 42 -6.65 -31.10 0.39
CA THR A 42 -7.64 -30.59 1.35
C THR A 42 -9.06 -30.81 0.83
N SER A 43 -9.97 -31.28 1.69
CA SER A 43 -11.39 -31.45 1.39
C SER A 43 -12.25 -30.66 2.40
N PRO A 44 -13.12 -29.73 1.95
CA PRO A 44 -13.31 -29.32 0.55
C PRO A 44 -12.09 -28.57 -0.02
N SER A 45 -11.96 -28.54 -1.35
CA SER A 45 -10.88 -27.79 -2.03
C SER A 45 -10.93 -26.30 -1.67
N PRO A 46 -9.77 -25.64 -1.52
CA PRO A 46 -9.72 -24.20 -1.32
C PRO A 46 -10.41 -23.42 -2.44
N MET A 47 -10.98 -22.27 -2.10
CA MET A 47 -11.81 -21.47 -3.00
C MET A 47 -11.08 -21.09 -4.29
N GLY A 48 -11.65 -21.43 -5.45
CA GLY A 48 -11.08 -21.13 -6.77
C GLY A 48 -10.11 -22.18 -7.31
N ILE A 49 -9.70 -23.15 -6.48
CA ILE A 49 -9.04 -24.37 -6.96
C ILE A 49 -10.13 -25.33 -7.48
N PRO A 50 -10.03 -25.84 -8.72
CA PRO A 50 -11.02 -26.78 -9.25
C PRO A 50 -10.96 -28.12 -8.50
N GLU A 51 -12.07 -28.88 -8.49
CA GLU A 51 -12.15 -30.19 -7.84
C GLU A 51 -11.16 -31.20 -8.44
N SER A 52 -10.87 -31.08 -9.75
CA SER A 52 -9.84 -31.84 -10.44
C SER A 52 -8.93 -30.92 -11.24
N ILE A 53 -7.63 -31.17 -11.17
CA ILE A 53 -6.59 -30.51 -11.98
C ILE A 53 -5.98 -31.60 -12.87
N ASP A 54 -6.21 -31.49 -14.18
CA ASP A 54 -5.68 -32.42 -15.18
C ASP A 54 -4.81 -31.65 -16.19
N PRO A 55 -3.53 -32.00 -16.39
CA PRO A 55 -2.76 -33.02 -15.65
C PRO A 55 -2.58 -32.66 -14.17
N PRO A 56 -2.25 -33.62 -13.27
CA PRO A 56 -2.01 -33.34 -11.85
C PRO A 56 -1.00 -32.19 -11.62
N PRO A 57 -1.06 -31.49 -10.47
CA PRO A 57 -0.12 -30.42 -10.13
C PRO A 57 1.34 -30.86 -10.29
N GLN A 58 2.14 -30.08 -11.00
CA GLN A 58 3.55 -30.35 -11.20
C GLN A 58 4.40 -29.48 -10.29
N LYS A 59 5.57 -29.97 -9.90
CA LYS A 59 6.55 -29.17 -9.15
C LYS A 59 7.36 -28.34 -10.13
N ILE A 60 7.36 -27.02 -9.93
CA ILE A 60 8.10 -26.06 -10.76
C ILE A 60 8.99 -25.23 -9.84
N GLU A 61 10.30 -25.23 -10.10
CA GLU A 61 11.25 -24.41 -9.34
C GLU A 61 11.65 -23.17 -10.15
N ILE A 62 11.63 -22.02 -9.49
CA ILE A 62 11.93 -20.72 -10.08
C ILE A 62 13.01 -20.05 -9.23
N ASP A 63 14.11 -19.68 -9.88
CA ASP A 63 15.09 -18.77 -9.31
C ASP A 63 14.67 -17.33 -9.65
N TRP A 64 14.41 -16.53 -8.62
CA TRP A 64 13.93 -15.17 -8.75
C TRP A 64 14.92 -14.22 -8.08
N PRO A 65 15.81 -13.57 -8.86
CA PRO A 65 16.74 -12.61 -8.30
C PRO A 65 16.00 -11.40 -7.71
N VAL A 66 16.45 -10.94 -6.55
CA VAL A 66 15.86 -9.79 -5.84
C VAL A 66 16.92 -8.76 -5.49
N ASN A 67 16.57 -7.49 -5.66
CA ASN A 67 17.37 -6.30 -5.41
C ASN A 67 16.64 -5.41 -4.41
N SER A 68 16.75 -5.76 -3.12
CA SER A 68 16.09 -5.00 -2.05
C SER A 68 16.88 -3.76 -1.65
N VAL A 69 16.18 -2.67 -1.36
CA VAL A 69 16.79 -1.43 -0.85
C VAL A 69 17.07 -1.55 0.65
N ALA A 70 18.28 -1.17 1.07
CA ALA A 70 18.68 -1.20 2.47
C ALA A 70 17.81 -0.27 3.33
N LYS A 71 17.55 -0.66 4.58
CA LYS A 71 16.72 0.14 5.50
C LYS A 71 17.32 1.53 5.78
N SER A 72 18.65 1.60 5.85
CA SER A 72 19.39 2.85 6.06
C SER A 72 19.21 3.80 4.87
N VAL A 73 19.25 3.27 3.64
CA VAL A 73 18.99 4.01 2.40
C VAL A 73 17.56 4.53 2.39
N GLN A 74 16.55 3.68 2.58
CA GLN A 74 15.15 4.10 2.63
C GLN A 74 14.93 5.24 3.64
N LYS A 75 15.56 5.16 4.82
CA LYS A 75 15.45 6.19 5.85
C LYS A 75 16.02 7.53 5.35
N LYS A 76 17.27 7.53 4.86
CA LYS A 76 17.92 8.74 4.33
C LYS A 76 17.12 9.35 3.18
N THR A 77 16.66 8.53 2.24
CA THR A 77 15.85 9.00 1.11
C THR A 77 14.53 9.59 1.59
N GLY A 78 13.89 8.97 2.59
CA GLY A 78 12.68 9.48 3.22
C GLY A 78 12.84 10.90 3.79
N ASP A 79 13.98 11.19 4.42
CA ASP A 79 14.32 12.51 4.97
C ASP A 79 14.54 13.56 3.85
N ILE A 80 15.06 13.14 2.69
CA ILE A 80 15.29 14.01 1.51
C ILE A 80 13.97 14.36 0.79
N ILE A 81 13.10 13.37 0.57
CA ILE A 81 11.91 13.51 -0.28
C ILE A 81 10.68 14.07 0.46
N SER A 82 10.67 14.05 1.79
CA SER A 82 9.52 14.48 2.60
C SER A 82 9.71 15.89 3.15
N ARG A 83 8.96 16.86 2.61
CA ARG A 83 8.92 18.23 3.15
C ARG A 83 7.54 18.58 3.71
N PRO A 84 7.45 19.43 4.75
CA PRO A 84 6.17 19.89 5.28
C PRO A 84 5.32 20.61 4.23
N GLY A 85 4.03 20.25 4.14
CA GLY A 85 3.09 20.82 3.18
C GLY A 85 3.18 20.30 1.73
N GLU A 86 4.17 19.46 1.40
CA GLU A 86 4.30 18.89 0.05
C GLU A 86 3.48 17.59 -0.09
N PHE A 87 2.18 17.71 -0.39
CA PHE A 87 1.28 16.57 -0.62
C PHE A 87 0.90 16.34 -2.10
N GLY A 88 1.20 17.30 -2.97
CA GLY A 88 0.87 17.28 -4.40
C GLY A 88 1.97 16.71 -5.30
N PHE A 89 1.81 16.97 -6.60
CA PHE A 89 2.88 16.78 -7.58
C PHE A 89 4.09 17.64 -7.23
N LEU A 90 5.27 17.14 -7.59
CA LEU A 90 6.50 17.90 -7.45
C LEU A 90 6.76 18.65 -8.76
N PRO A 91 7.13 19.94 -8.72
CA PRO A 91 7.63 20.61 -9.91
C PRO A 91 8.92 19.93 -10.39
N GLN A 92 9.23 20.03 -11.69
CA GLN A 92 10.39 19.36 -12.28
C GLN A 92 11.70 19.71 -11.57
N GLU A 93 11.90 20.98 -11.22
CA GLU A 93 13.05 21.44 -10.43
C GLU A 93 13.21 20.64 -9.13
N ARG A 94 12.11 20.35 -8.42
CA ARG A 94 12.14 19.59 -7.18
C ARG A 94 12.41 18.09 -7.42
N VAL A 95 11.98 17.55 -8.56
CA VAL A 95 12.33 16.18 -8.98
C VAL A 95 13.83 16.09 -9.28
N ASP A 96 14.39 17.06 -10.00
CA ASP A 96 15.81 17.13 -10.32
C ASP A 96 16.68 17.30 -9.07
N GLU A 97 16.24 18.13 -8.11
CA GLU A 97 16.87 18.26 -6.79
C GLU A 97 16.94 16.92 -6.06
N ILE A 98 15.84 16.15 -6.06
CA ILE A 98 15.77 14.84 -5.41
C ILE A 98 16.74 13.89 -6.11
N SER A 99 16.69 13.82 -7.44
CA SER A 99 17.57 12.96 -8.25
C SER A 99 19.05 13.20 -7.93
N LYS A 100 19.47 14.47 -7.85
CA LYS A 100 20.83 14.83 -7.47
C LYS A 100 21.19 14.39 -6.05
N GLN A 101 20.30 14.59 -5.08
CA GLN A 101 20.55 14.27 -3.67
C GLN A 101 20.58 12.77 -3.36
N ILE A 102 19.94 11.93 -4.20
CA ILE A 102 19.92 10.47 -4.02
C ILE A 102 20.93 9.75 -4.91
N SER A 103 21.71 10.46 -5.73
CA SER A 103 22.64 9.87 -6.72
C SER A 103 23.68 8.91 -6.10
N ASP A 104 24.12 9.18 -4.88
CA ASP A 104 25.05 8.32 -4.13
C ASP A 104 24.36 7.22 -3.29
N LEU A 105 23.03 7.12 -3.37
CA LEU A 105 22.24 6.13 -2.65
C LEU A 105 21.80 5.02 -3.61
N ASP A 106 21.83 3.79 -3.12
CA ASP A 106 21.35 2.61 -3.85
C ASP A 106 19.81 2.56 -3.87
N ILE A 107 19.22 3.52 -4.59
CA ILE A 107 17.78 3.68 -4.80
C ILE A 107 17.52 4.51 -6.05
N THR A 108 16.57 4.10 -6.89
CA THR A 108 16.20 4.84 -8.10
C THR A 108 15.29 6.03 -7.78
N LEU A 109 15.21 6.98 -8.71
CA LEU A 109 14.28 8.11 -8.60
C LEU A 109 12.82 7.64 -8.48
N GLU A 110 12.44 6.63 -9.25
CA GLU A 110 11.09 6.06 -9.22
C GLU A 110 10.76 5.41 -7.88
N GLN A 111 11.70 4.64 -7.32
CA GLN A 111 11.61 4.10 -5.96
C GLN A 111 11.44 5.21 -4.93
N ALA A 112 12.22 6.29 -5.04
CA ALA A 112 12.14 7.44 -4.15
C ALA A 112 10.79 8.16 -4.26
N LEU A 113 10.27 8.40 -5.48
CA LEU A 113 8.96 9.03 -5.69
C LEU A 113 7.80 8.14 -5.19
N SER A 114 7.90 6.83 -5.39
CA SER A 114 6.94 5.86 -4.85
C SER A 114 6.97 5.81 -3.31
N LEU A 115 8.17 5.83 -2.70
CA LEU A 115 8.34 5.96 -1.26
C LEU A 115 7.73 7.25 -0.73
N ARG A 116 7.90 8.38 -1.43
CA ARG A 116 7.28 9.67 -1.05
C ARG A 116 5.76 9.55 -0.99
N ALA A 117 5.13 8.90 -1.98
CA ALA A 117 3.69 8.67 -1.98
C ALA A 117 3.25 7.88 -0.74
N ALA A 118 3.98 6.81 -0.40
CA ALA A 118 3.70 6.00 0.80
C ALA A 118 3.89 6.78 2.11
N LEU A 119 4.94 7.59 2.22
CA LEU A 119 5.20 8.46 3.37
C LEU A 119 4.10 9.52 3.56
N ASN A 120 3.69 10.17 2.47
CA ASN A 120 2.63 11.16 2.48
C ASN A 120 1.28 10.56 2.87
N GLN A 121 0.98 9.33 2.41
CA GLN A 121 -0.19 8.60 2.83
C GLN A 121 -0.17 8.26 4.33
N GLU A 122 0.94 7.70 4.83
CA GLU A 122 1.08 7.36 6.26
C GLU A 122 0.95 8.62 7.14
N LYS A 123 1.62 9.70 6.74
CA LYS A 123 1.56 11.01 7.40
C LYS A 123 0.14 11.56 7.45
N SER A 124 -0.61 11.49 6.34
CA SER A 124 -2.02 11.91 6.27
C SER A 124 -2.88 11.12 7.28
N VAL A 125 -2.77 9.79 7.28
CA VAL A 125 -3.55 8.91 8.17
C VAL A 125 -3.27 9.20 9.65
N TYR A 126 -1.99 9.28 10.04
CA TYR A 126 -1.62 9.46 11.44
C TYR A 126 -1.82 10.89 11.95
N SER A 127 -1.76 11.89 11.08
CA SER A 127 -1.99 13.30 11.46
C SER A 127 -3.48 13.69 11.48
N HIS A 128 -4.34 12.95 10.78
CA HIS A 128 -5.77 13.30 10.60
C HIS A 128 -6.51 13.61 11.91
N GLY A 129 -6.34 12.79 12.94
CA GLY A 129 -7.00 13.01 14.24
C GLY A 129 -6.54 14.30 14.93
N ARG A 130 -5.25 14.67 14.80
CA ARG A 130 -4.72 15.94 15.34
C ARG A 130 -5.24 17.13 14.54
N LEU A 131 -5.31 17.01 13.22
CA LEU A 131 -5.88 18.03 12.34
C LEU A 131 -7.33 18.33 12.70
N MET A 132 -8.16 17.28 12.86
CA MET A 132 -9.58 17.44 13.17
C MET A 132 -9.85 18.08 14.53
N ARG A 133 -8.97 17.87 15.53
CA ARG A 133 -9.04 18.57 16.82
C ARG A 133 -8.82 20.08 16.70
N ARG A 134 -8.14 20.53 15.63
CA ARG A 134 -7.87 21.94 15.35
C ARG A 134 -8.82 22.53 14.31
N SER A 135 -9.95 21.86 14.01
CA SER A 135 -10.95 22.31 13.04
C SER A 135 -11.47 23.73 13.32
N ASN A 136 -11.73 24.07 14.58
CA ASN A 136 -12.15 25.40 14.99
C ASN A 136 -11.07 26.48 14.74
N GLU A 137 -9.79 26.15 14.95
CA GLU A 137 -8.68 27.07 14.66
C GLU A 137 -8.53 27.26 13.16
N LEU A 138 -8.55 26.17 12.39
CA LEU A 138 -8.48 26.20 10.92
C LEU A 138 -9.62 27.04 10.33
N ARG A 139 -10.84 26.86 10.83
CA ARG A 139 -11.99 27.68 10.45
C ARG A 139 -11.70 29.16 10.71
N ARG A 140 -11.32 29.55 11.94
CA ARG A 140 -11.09 30.96 12.30
C ARG A 140 -10.02 31.60 11.42
N ARG A 141 -8.92 30.90 11.15
CA ARG A 141 -7.84 31.40 10.28
C ARG A 141 -8.30 31.57 8.83
N TYR A 142 -9.03 30.58 8.31
CA TYR A 142 -9.57 30.64 6.96
C TYR A 142 -10.58 31.79 6.80
N GLU A 143 -11.47 31.97 7.78
CA GLU A 143 -12.40 33.12 7.84
C GLU A 143 -11.63 34.45 7.94
N GLY A 144 -10.49 34.47 8.64
CA GLY A 144 -9.57 35.60 8.74
C GLY A 144 -8.70 35.88 7.50
N GLY A 145 -8.80 35.08 6.44
CA GLY A 145 -8.15 35.34 5.15
C GLY A 145 -7.09 34.32 4.73
N ASP A 146 -6.63 33.43 5.61
CA ASP A 146 -5.66 32.39 5.24
C ASP A 146 -6.24 31.49 4.13
N SER A 147 -5.42 31.12 3.13
CA SER A 147 -5.81 30.18 2.06
C SER A 147 -5.70 28.72 2.53
N VAL A 148 -6.39 27.79 1.86
CA VAL A 148 -6.31 26.35 2.19
C VAL A 148 -4.88 25.84 2.06
N LEU A 149 -4.14 26.25 1.02
CA LEU A 149 -2.75 25.85 0.81
C LEU A 149 -1.83 26.39 1.92
N SER A 150 -2.02 27.64 2.36
CA SER A 150 -1.24 28.21 3.46
C SER A 150 -1.47 27.45 4.78
N LEU A 151 -2.73 27.07 5.05
CA LEU A 151 -3.10 26.28 6.21
C LEU A 151 -2.59 24.85 6.11
N SER A 152 -2.65 24.23 4.93
CA SER A 152 -2.08 22.91 4.67
C SER A 152 -0.59 22.86 4.98
N LYS A 153 0.17 23.87 4.52
CA LYS A 153 1.61 23.99 4.81
C LYS A 153 1.88 24.23 6.30
N ARG A 154 1.13 25.13 6.93
CA ARG A 154 1.28 25.48 8.36
C ARG A 154 0.95 24.32 9.30
N PHE A 155 -0.08 23.54 8.98
CA PHE A 155 -0.56 22.43 9.82
C PHE A 155 0.01 21.08 9.36
N ASP A 156 0.78 21.09 8.29
CA ASP A 156 1.43 19.94 7.67
C ASP A 156 0.46 18.78 7.40
N ALA A 157 -0.63 19.11 6.71
CA ALA A 157 -1.70 18.17 6.38
C ALA A 157 -2.13 18.32 4.93
N PRO A 158 -2.67 17.27 4.29
CA PRO A 158 -3.11 17.34 2.90
C PRO A 158 -4.14 18.47 2.67
N PRO A 159 -4.04 19.26 1.58
CA PRO A 159 -4.93 20.38 1.31
C PRO A 159 -6.43 20.05 1.38
N VAL A 160 -6.87 18.95 0.78
CA VAL A 160 -8.29 18.55 0.80
C VAL A 160 -8.73 18.17 2.21
N ASN A 161 -7.87 17.49 2.98
CA ASN A 161 -8.17 17.19 4.38
C ASN A 161 -8.19 18.44 5.27
N THR A 162 -7.36 19.43 4.96
CA THR A 162 -7.37 20.75 5.60
C THR A 162 -8.70 21.45 5.32
N PHE A 163 -9.17 21.43 4.07
CA PHE A 163 -10.47 21.98 3.70
C PHE A 163 -11.64 21.27 4.39
N ARG A 164 -11.62 19.92 4.45
CA ARG A 164 -12.60 19.13 5.21
C ARG A 164 -12.63 19.50 6.69
N ALA A 165 -11.47 19.78 7.29
CA ALA A 165 -11.37 20.22 8.68
C ALA A 165 -11.94 21.64 8.89
N ILE A 166 -11.75 22.56 7.93
CA ILE A 166 -12.39 23.89 7.93
C ILE A 166 -13.92 23.76 7.92
N LEU A 167 -14.47 22.94 7.01
CA LEU A 167 -15.92 22.70 6.92
C LEU A 167 -16.46 22.03 8.18
N THR A 168 -15.70 21.10 8.77
CA THR A 168 -16.02 20.49 10.06
C THR A 168 -16.08 21.52 11.18
N GLY A 169 -15.14 22.48 11.22
CA GLY A 169 -15.14 23.59 12.18
C GLY A 169 -16.33 24.54 12.03
N ARG A 170 -16.96 24.57 10.85
CA ARG A 170 -18.24 25.25 10.61
C ARG A 170 -19.47 24.43 11.02
N GLY A 171 -19.27 23.27 11.65
CA GLY A 171 -20.34 22.37 12.09
C GLY A 171 -20.93 21.50 10.98
N TRP A 172 -20.27 21.35 9.83
CA TRP A 172 -20.78 20.47 8.78
C TRP A 172 -20.59 19.00 9.16
N SER A 173 -21.60 18.18 8.90
CA SER A 173 -21.50 16.74 9.07
C SER A 173 -20.61 16.11 7.98
N LYS A 174 -20.03 14.94 8.27
CA LYS A 174 -19.21 14.19 7.30
C LYS A 174 -19.96 13.91 5.98
N ASN A 175 -21.25 13.58 6.07
CA ASN A 175 -22.08 13.32 4.89
C ASN A 175 -22.33 14.61 4.09
N LYS A 176 -22.63 15.72 4.76
CA LYS A 176 -22.79 17.02 4.08
C LYS A 176 -21.50 17.41 3.34
N ILE A 177 -20.34 17.28 3.99
CA ILE A 177 -19.05 17.55 3.37
C ILE A 177 -18.85 16.66 2.15
N LYS A 178 -19.01 15.33 2.29
CA LYS A 178 -18.84 14.38 1.19
C LYS A 178 -19.70 14.75 -0.03
N GLU A 179 -20.99 15.00 0.17
CA GLU A 179 -21.90 15.31 -0.92
C GLU A 179 -21.67 16.71 -1.51
N SER A 180 -21.21 17.68 -0.71
CA SER A 180 -20.80 18.98 -1.21
C SER A 180 -19.54 18.89 -2.08
N LEU A 181 -18.53 18.10 -1.69
CA LEU A 181 -17.29 17.96 -2.46
C LEU A 181 -17.46 17.12 -3.74
N LYS A 182 -18.50 16.29 -3.85
CA LYS A 182 -18.87 15.62 -5.11
C LYS A 182 -19.49 16.56 -6.13
N SER A 183 -20.12 17.64 -5.68
CA SER A 183 -20.77 18.63 -6.55
C SER A 183 -20.43 20.04 -6.06
N PRO A 184 -19.13 20.42 -6.11
CA PRO A 184 -18.62 21.56 -5.39
C PRO A 184 -19.17 22.89 -5.95
N LYS A 185 -19.31 23.02 -7.27
CA LYS A 185 -19.81 24.24 -7.93
C LYS A 185 -21.22 24.66 -7.51
N SER A 186 -22.11 23.69 -7.22
CA SER A 186 -23.50 23.98 -6.83
C SER A 186 -23.73 23.98 -5.32
N ARG A 187 -22.76 23.53 -4.52
CA ARG A 187 -22.93 23.29 -3.07
C ARG A 187 -21.94 24.04 -2.17
N LEU A 188 -20.96 24.73 -2.75
CA LEU A 188 -20.00 25.58 -2.05
C LEU A 188 -20.23 27.05 -2.42
N LYS A 189 -19.81 27.95 -1.52
CA LYS A 189 -19.70 29.38 -1.85
C LYS A 189 -18.54 29.58 -2.81
N GLU A 190 -18.53 30.69 -3.56
CA GLU A 190 -17.51 31.02 -4.56
C GLU A 190 -16.07 30.84 -4.03
N ARG A 191 -15.71 31.52 -2.94
CA ARG A 191 -14.37 31.35 -2.31
C ARG A 191 -14.09 29.91 -1.89
N ASP A 192 -15.08 29.21 -1.35
CA ASP A 192 -14.91 27.81 -0.91
C ASP A 192 -14.71 26.87 -2.11
N PHE A 193 -15.37 27.16 -3.23
CA PHE A 193 -15.22 26.43 -4.49
C PHE A 193 -13.81 26.63 -5.06
N GLU A 194 -13.37 27.88 -5.22
CA GLU A 194 -12.02 28.19 -5.71
C GLU A 194 -10.93 27.57 -4.85
N GLN A 195 -11.05 27.69 -3.52
CA GLN A 195 -10.08 27.13 -2.58
C GLN A 195 -10.10 25.60 -2.57
N PHE A 196 -11.25 24.98 -2.83
CA PHE A 196 -11.34 23.54 -2.99
C PHE A 196 -10.64 23.07 -4.27
N GLN A 197 -10.79 23.76 -5.40
CA GLN A 197 -10.11 23.42 -6.65
C GLN A 197 -8.58 23.46 -6.49
N LEU A 198 -8.05 24.55 -5.91
CA LEU A 198 -6.63 24.66 -5.61
C LEU A 198 -6.14 23.57 -4.65
N ALA A 199 -6.98 23.17 -3.69
CA ALA A 199 -6.64 22.09 -2.77
C ALA A 199 -6.63 20.72 -3.48
N GLU A 200 -7.57 20.48 -4.37
CA GLU A 200 -7.69 19.24 -5.14
C GLU A 200 -6.49 19.06 -6.08
N GLU A 201 -6.09 20.11 -6.79
CA GLU A 201 -4.90 20.11 -7.66
C GLU A 201 -3.60 19.84 -6.88
N ALA A 202 -3.52 20.32 -5.64
CA ALA A 202 -2.33 20.23 -4.79
C ALA A 202 -2.29 19.00 -3.86
N ASP A 203 -3.25 18.07 -3.92
CA ASP A 203 -3.39 16.96 -2.94
C ASP A 203 -3.42 15.57 -3.58
N ARG A 204 -2.27 15.09 -4.05
CA ARG A 204 -2.13 13.72 -4.57
C ARG A 204 -2.37 12.61 -3.54
N VAL A 205 -2.65 12.91 -2.27
CA VAL A 205 -2.97 11.87 -1.28
C VAL A 205 -4.49 11.67 -1.18
N SER A 206 -5.23 12.76 -1.25
CA SER A 206 -6.69 12.77 -1.03
C SER A 206 -7.49 12.90 -2.32
N SER A 207 -6.89 13.38 -3.42
CA SER A 207 -7.54 13.62 -4.72
C SER A 207 -7.01 12.76 -5.89
N VAL A 208 -6.27 11.68 -5.60
CA VAL A 208 -5.64 10.81 -6.63
C VAL A 208 -6.60 10.53 -7.80
N ASN A 209 -6.19 10.89 -9.02
CA ASN A 209 -6.79 10.36 -10.24
C ASN A 209 -6.47 8.86 -10.31
N GLN A 210 -7.43 8.03 -9.91
CA GLN A 210 -7.22 6.59 -9.70
C GLN A 210 -7.16 5.82 -11.02
N SER A 211 -7.63 6.38 -12.14
CA SER A 211 -7.74 5.63 -13.40
C SER A 211 -6.38 5.26 -14.00
N GLU A 212 -5.47 6.22 -14.20
CA GLU A 212 -4.18 5.97 -14.83
C GLU A 212 -3.30 5.01 -13.99
N THR A 213 -3.31 5.20 -12.67
CA THR A 213 -2.57 4.31 -11.75
C THR A 213 -3.16 2.90 -11.74
N GLN A 214 -4.48 2.78 -11.88
CA GLN A 214 -5.17 1.50 -11.97
C GLN A 214 -4.80 0.78 -13.27
N THR A 215 -4.85 1.46 -14.42
CA THR A 215 -4.48 0.86 -15.71
C THR A 215 -3.00 0.45 -15.75
N ALA A 216 -2.09 1.25 -15.18
CA ALA A 216 -0.68 0.87 -15.06
C ALA A 216 -0.46 -0.36 -14.16
N ALA A 217 -1.30 -0.53 -13.12
CA ALA A 217 -1.28 -1.71 -12.28
C ALA A 217 -1.78 -2.95 -13.04
N GLU A 218 -2.86 -2.82 -13.82
CA GLU A 218 -3.39 -3.89 -14.68
C GLU A 218 -2.37 -4.35 -15.72
N VAL A 219 -1.64 -3.42 -16.36
CA VAL A 219 -0.53 -3.76 -17.29
C VAL A 219 0.56 -4.56 -16.56
N PHE A 220 0.91 -4.18 -15.33
CA PHE A 220 1.91 -4.90 -14.54
C PHE A 220 1.44 -6.31 -14.13
N GLU A 221 0.17 -6.48 -13.81
CA GLU A 221 -0.45 -7.80 -13.57
C GLU A 221 -0.42 -8.68 -14.83
N HIS A 222 -0.67 -8.09 -16.00
CA HIS A 222 -0.54 -8.76 -17.29
C HIS A 222 0.89 -9.24 -17.57
N ILE A 223 1.90 -8.42 -17.30
CA ILE A 223 3.32 -8.80 -17.44
C ILE A 223 3.63 -10.02 -16.56
N LEU A 224 3.14 -10.03 -15.31
CA LEU A 224 3.29 -11.19 -14.43
C LEU A 224 2.62 -12.43 -14.98
N CYS A 225 1.38 -12.32 -15.47
CA CYS A 225 0.69 -13.43 -16.12
C CYS A 225 1.50 -13.99 -17.30
N SER A 226 1.99 -13.12 -18.18
CA SER A 226 2.81 -13.49 -19.33
C SER A 226 4.09 -14.21 -18.92
N TYR A 227 4.80 -13.72 -17.90
CA TYR A 227 6.00 -14.38 -17.37
C TYR A 227 5.68 -15.80 -16.87
N PHE A 228 4.71 -15.96 -15.98
CA PHE A 228 4.37 -17.26 -15.40
C PHE A 228 3.86 -18.25 -16.46
N SER A 229 3.07 -17.77 -17.44
CA SER A 229 2.66 -18.60 -18.57
C SER A 229 3.83 -19.03 -19.44
N SER A 230 4.82 -18.15 -19.69
CA SER A 230 5.98 -18.45 -20.54
C SER A 230 6.87 -19.58 -19.97
N ILE A 231 6.89 -19.74 -18.65
CA ILE A 231 7.63 -20.80 -17.95
C ILE A 231 6.77 -22.03 -17.63
N GLY A 232 5.55 -22.10 -18.17
CA GLY A 232 4.67 -23.27 -18.06
C GLY A 232 3.90 -23.40 -16.75
N VAL A 233 3.85 -22.36 -15.91
CA VAL A 233 3.06 -22.38 -14.67
C VAL A 233 1.59 -22.19 -14.98
N ARG A 234 0.74 -23.06 -14.43
CA ARG A 234 -0.72 -22.94 -14.54
C ARG A 234 -1.28 -22.18 -13.35
N PHE A 235 -2.22 -21.26 -13.61
CA PHE A 235 -2.83 -20.43 -12.59
C PHE A 235 -4.23 -19.98 -13.01
N ARG A 236 -5.02 -19.55 -12.02
CA ARG A 236 -6.27 -18.81 -12.19
C ARG A 236 -5.98 -17.32 -12.04
N LYS A 237 -6.59 -16.48 -12.86
CA LYS A 237 -6.48 -15.02 -12.76
C LYS A 237 -7.53 -14.45 -11.81
N GLN A 238 -7.27 -13.26 -11.26
CA GLN A 238 -8.25 -12.53 -10.45
C GLN A 238 -9.61 -12.40 -11.14
N GLU A 239 -9.64 -12.02 -12.43
CA GLU A 239 -10.89 -11.78 -13.16
C GLU A 239 -11.79 -13.03 -13.19
N ASP A 240 -11.20 -14.20 -13.43
CA ASP A 240 -11.93 -15.48 -13.45
C ASP A 240 -12.49 -15.81 -12.06
N LEU A 241 -11.67 -15.64 -11.02
CA LEU A 241 -12.05 -15.88 -9.63
C LEU A 241 -13.18 -14.93 -9.18
N GLU A 242 -13.13 -13.67 -9.60
CA GLU A 242 -14.18 -12.70 -9.30
C GLU A 242 -15.52 -13.10 -9.92
N VAL A 243 -15.52 -13.54 -11.18
CA VAL A 243 -16.74 -13.96 -11.88
C VAL A 243 -17.35 -15.18 -11.20
N GLU A 244 -16.54 -16.17 -10.86
CA GLU A 244 -16.99 -17.39 -10.18
C GLU A 244 -17.55 -17.09 -8.79
N GLN A 245 -16.81 -16.34 -7.97
CA GLN A 245 -17.24 -16.02 -6.60
C GLN A 245 -18.45 -15.10 -6.57
N LYS A 246 -18.57 -14.14 -7.50
CA LYS A 246 -19.79 -13.33 -7.62
C LYS A 246 -21.00 -14.21 -7.96
N ARG A 247 -20.83 -15.25 -8.79
CA ARG A 247 -21.90 -16.18 -9.14
C ARG A 247 -22.31 -17.07 -7.96
N SER A 248 -21.37 -17.60 -7.18
CA SER A 248 -21.68 -18.52 -6.08
C SER A 248 -22.00 -17.80 -4.76
N GLU A 249 -21.29 -16.72 -4.44
CA GLU A 249 -21.32 -16.03 -3.14
C GLU A 249 -21.99 -14.65 -3.19
N GLY A 250 -22.39 -14.18 -4.38
CA GLY A 250 -22.95 -12.84 -4.59
C GLY A 250 -21.93 -11.69 -4.51
N ARG A 251 -20.67 -11.99 -4.21
CA ARG A 251 -19.55 -11.02 -4.19
C ARG A 251 -18.21 -11.73 -4.32
N ALA A 252 -17.19 -11.00 -4.78
CA ALA A 252 -15.81 -11.45 -4.64
C ALA A 252 -15.42 -11.50 -3.14
N ILE A 253 -14.76 -12.59 -2.74
CA ILE A 253 -14.32 -12.84 -1.36
C ILE A 253 -12.79 -12.75 -1.29
N ILE A 254 -12.10 -13.50 -2.13
CA ILE A 254 -10.65 -13.69 -2.08
C ILE A 254 -10.09 -13.97 -3.48
N THR A 255 -9.35 -13.02 -4.02
CA THR A 255 -8.92 -13.03 -5.42
C THR A 255 -7.49 -12.52 -5.51
N PRO A 256 -6.47 -13.37 -5.28
CA PRO A 256 -5.11 -13.01 -5.64
C PRO A 256 -5.01 -12.85 -7.15
N ASP A 257 -4.06 -12.04 -7.61
CA ASP A 257 -3.85 -11.77 -9.04
C ASP A 257 -3.55 -13.07 -9.81
N LEU A 258 -2.73 -13.94 -9.22
CA LEU A 258 -2.50 -15.31 -9.69
C LEU A 258 -2.70 -16.31 -8.54
N LEU A 259 -3.65 -17.24 -8.70
CA LEU A 259 -3.80 -18.43 -7.84
C LEU A 259 -3.15 -19.62 -8.55
N LEU A 260 -2.08 -20.17 -7.99
CA LEU A 260 -1.23 -21.16 -8.65
C LEU A 260 -1.82 -22.57 -8.53
N LEU A 261 -1.91 -23.26 -9.67
CA LEU A 261 -2.44 -24.63 -9.79
C LEU A 261 -1.34 -25.71 -9.78
N ASP A 262 -0.08 -25.29 -9.65
CA ASP A 262 1.12 -26.13 -9.58
C ASP A 262 1.86 -25.96 -8.24
N ASP A 263 2.71 -26.91 -7.84
CA ASP A 263 3.64 -26.74 -6.70
C ASP A 263 4.82 -25.85 -7.13
N VAL A 264 4.58 -24.55 -7.17
CA VAL A 264 5.57 -23.55 -7.53
C VAL A 264 6.44 -23.21 -6.33
N ARG A 265 7.76 -23.38 -6.49
CA ARG A 265 8.78 -23.05 -5.50
C ARG A 265 9.59 -21.87 -6.02
N ILE A 266 9.42 -20.69 -5.42
CA ILE A 266 10.24 -19.52 -5.76
C ILE A 266 11.34 -19.41 -4.72
N ASN A 267 12.60 -19.44 -5.16
CA ASN A 267 13.77 -19.46 -4.28
C ASN A 267 13.68 -20.57 -3.20
N GLY A 268 13.17 -21.74 -3.60
CA GLY A 268 12.93 -22.90 -2.72
C GLY A 268 11.71 -22.81 -1.81
N ILE A 269 10.97 -21.69 -1.79
CA ILE A 269 9.81 -21.47 -0.93
C ILE A 269 8.50 -21.77 -1.70
N PRO A 270 7.60 -22.63 -1.19
CA PRO A 270 6.31 -22.88 -1.82
C PRO A 270 5.46 -21.62 -1.87
N CYS A 271 4.93 -21.33 -3.05
CA CYS A 271 3.99 -20.24 -3.28
C CYS A 271 2.70 -20.82 -3.85
N ALA A 272 1.58 -20.57 -3.17
CA ALA A 272 0.24 -20.95 -3.64
C ALA A 272 -0.46 -19.83 -4.41
N TRP A 273 -0.02 -18.58 -4.22
CA TRP A 273 -0.60 -17.40 -4.84
C TRP A 273 0.46 -16.30 -5.00
N ILE A 274 0.20 -15.39 -5.94
CA ILE A 274 1.01 -14.20 -6.21
C ILE A 274 0.07 -13.01 -6.31
N ASP A 275 0.46 -11.90 -5.72
CA ASP A 275 -0.26 -10.64 -5.79
C ASP A 275 0.75 -9.50 -6.03
N ALA A 276 0.42 -8.63 -6.98
CA ALA A 276 1.25 -7.61 -7.56
C ALA A 276 1.00 -6.27 -6.86
N LYS A 277 2.07 -5.49 -6.73
CA LYS A 277 2.00 -4.13 -6.19
C LYS A 277 2.73 -3.19 -7.13
N HIS A 278 1.97 -2.30 -7.76
CA HIS A 278 2.50 -1.24 -8.63
C HIS A 278 3.10 -0.06 -7.83
N PHE A 279 3.85 -0.34 -6.77
CA PHE A 279 4.51 0.67 -5.94
C PHE A 279 5.72 0.08 -5.22
N PHE A 280 6.53 0.92 -4.57
CA PHE A 280 7.68 0.49 -3.77
C PHE A 280 7.24 -0.08 -2.42
N GLY A 281 7.73 -1.28 -2.09
CA GLY A 281 7.48 -1.98 -0.82
C GLY A 281 8.21 -1.33 0.36
N ALA A 282 7.70 -0.20 0.83
CA ALA A 282 8.31 0.55 1.92
C ALA A 282 8.12 -0.13 3.29
N ALA A 283 9.17 -0.11 4.12
CA ALA A 283 9.16 -0.59 5.51
C ALA A 283 8.44 0.40 6.47
N LEU A 284 7.21 0.76 6.14
CA LEU A 284 6.35 1.70 6.87
C LEU A 284 5.22 0.96 7.60
N LYS A 285 4.69 1.54 8.68
CA LYS A 285 3.73 0.83 9.55
C LYS A 285 2.35 0.70 8.91
N PHE A 286 1.87 1.77 8.29
CA PHE A 286 0.54 1.84 7.70
C PHE A 286 0.40 0.92 6.48
N PRO A 287 1.21 1.06 5.41
CA PRO A 287 1.08 0.18 4.24
C PRO A 287 1.35 -1.28 4.58
N ARG A 288 2.38 -1.58 5.40
CA ARG A 288 2.65 -2.96 5.85
C ARG A 288 1.46 -3.59 6.56
N LYS A 289 0.77 -2.86 7.45
CA LYS A 289 -0.44 -3.39 8.12
C LYS A 289 -1.59 -3.63 7.14
N LYS A 290 -1.74 -2.79 6.12
CA LYS A 290 -2.77 -2.96 5.09
C LYS A 290 -2.48 -4.20 4.25
N THR A 291 -1.24 -4.33 3.75
CA THR A 291 -0.82 -5.50 2.97
C THR A 291 -0.86 -6.78 3.80
N GLN A 292 -0.41 -6.76 5.07
CA GLN A 292 -0.48 -7.95 5.93
C GLN A 292 -1.91 -8.46 6.10
N LYS A 293 -2.92 -7.59 6.22
CA LYS A 293 -4.32 -8.04 6.28
C LYS A 293 -4.78 -8.75 5.00
N GLN A 294 -4.27 -8.32 3.84
CA GLN A 294 -4.54 -8.99 2.58
C GLN A 294 -3.86 -10.36 2.55
N VAL A 295 -2.56 -10.40 2.89
CA VAL A 295 -1.77 -11.63 2.99
C VAL A 295 -2.39 -12.61 3.99
N ASP A 296 -2.84 -12.17 5.16
CA ASP A 296 -3.44 -13.03 6.19
C ASP A 296 -4.67 -13.78 5.65
N ARG A 297 -5.47 -13.15 4.77
CA ARG A 297 -6.63 -13.80 4.12
C ARG A 297 -6.19 -14.84 3.10
N TYR A 298 -5.20 -14.54 2.27
CA TYR A 298 -4.65 -15.51 1.31
C TYR A 298 -3.98 -16.69 2.04
N VAL A 299 -3.25 -16.42 3.12
CA VAL A 299 -2.58 -17.42 3.91
C VAL A 299 -3.56 -18.31 4.67
N SER A 300 -4.70 -17.79 5.12
CA SER A 300 -5.73 -18.62 5.75
C SER A 300 -6.35 -19.61 4.78
N GLU A 301 -6.52 -19.21 3.52
CA GLU A 301 -7.18 -20.03 2.49
C GLU A 301 -6.20 -20.97 1.76
N TYR A 302 -5.11 -20.41 1.24
CA TYR A 302 -4.20 -21.10 0.31
C TYR A 302 -2.85 -21.46 0.92
N GLY A 303 -2.45 -20.80 2.01
CA GLY A 303 -1.12 -20.92 2.61
C GLY A 303 -0.11 -19.89 2.10
N GLN A 304 1.18 -20.23 2.21
CA GLN A 304 2.31 -19.37 1.82
C GLN A 304 2.19 -18.89 0.36
N GLY A 305 2.54 -17.63 0.10
CA GLY A 305 2.58 -17.06 -1.26
C GLY A 305 3.71 -16.04 -1.45
N ALA A 306 3.53 -15.16 -2.43
CA ALA A 306 4.49 -14.10 -2.76
C ALA A 306 3.79 -12.77 -3.08
N ILE A 307 4.48 -11.66 -2.78
CA ILE A 307 4.12 -10.33 -3.26
C ILE A 307 5.22 -9.83 -4.19
N VAL A 308 4.86 -9.40 -5.40
CA VAL A 308 5.79 -8.80 -6.36
C VAL A 308 5.61 -7.29 -6.37
N TYR A 309 6.64 -6.54 -5.95
CA TYR A 309 6.63 -5.07 -6.01
C TYR A 309 7.28 -4.58 -7.29
N ARG A 310 6.56 -3.82 -8.12
CA ARG A 310 7.10 -3.25 -9.36
C ARG A 310 8.38 -2.47 -9.13
N HIS A 311 8.39 -1.56 -8.16
CA HIS A 311 9.58 -0.74 -7.88
C HIS A 311 10.51 -1.42 -6.87
N GLY A 312 10.34 -2.71 -6.59
CA GLY A 312 11.07 -3.40 -5.54
C GLY A 312 10.64 -2.99 -4.13
N PHE A 313 11.41 -3.41 -3.14
CA PHE A 313 11.03 -3.30 -1.73
C PHE A 313 12.23 -3.03 -0.82
N CYS A 314 11.95 -2.58 0.39
CA CYS A 314 12.95 -2.41 1.43
C CYS A 314 13.20 -3.73 2.15
N GLU A 315 14.47 -4.09 2.39
CA GLU A 315 14.88 -5.34 3.06
C GLU A 315 14.22 -5.53 4.44
N ALA A 316 13.85 -4.43 5.11
CA ALA A 316 13.24 -4.44 6.42
C ALA A 316 11.70 -4.58 6.37
N LEU A 317 11.11 -4.58 5.18
CA LEU A 317 9.72 -4.96 4.98
C LEU A 317 9.60 -6.48 5.19
N ASP A 318 8.59 -6.86 5.95
CA ASP A 318 8.36 -8.25 6.32
C ASP A 318 6.86 -8.50 6.39
N LEU A 319 6.42 -9.50 5.62
CA LEU A 319 5.05 -9.98 5.56
C LEU A 319 5.04 -11.46 5.93
N LYS A 320 4.28 -11.81 6.96
CA LYS A 320 4.18 -13.21 7.39
C LYS A 320 3.36 -14.01 6.38
N GLY A 321 3.87 -15.17 5.98
CA GLY A 321 3.20 -16.02 4.99
C GLY A 321 3.35 -15.55 3.53
N ALA A 322 4.19 -14.55 3.26
CA ALA A 322 4.52 -14.14 1.90
C ALA A 322 6.00 -13.80 1.75
N ILE A 323 6.66 -14.33 0.71
CA ILE A 323 7.98 -13.83 0.30
C ILE A 323 7.80 -12.52 -0.47
N LEU A 324 8.83 -11.68 -0.47
CA LEU A 324 8.84 -10.42 -1.19
C LEU A 324 9.75 -10.54 -2.40
N LEU A 325 9.20 -10.19 -3.56
CA LEU A 325 9.86 -10.23 -4.85
C LEU A 325 9.81 -8.82 -5.46
N ASP A 326 10.63 -8.60 -6.47
CA ASP A 326 10.61 -7.39 -7.28
C ASP A 326 10.49 -7.73 -8.77
N SER A 327 10.44 -6.70 -9.61
CA SER A 327 10.29 -6.83 -11.05
C SER A 327 11.58 -7.17 -11.80
N SER A 328 12.70 -7.42 -11.12
CA SER A 328 14.01 -7.60 -11.78
C SER A 328 14.04 -8.65 -12.90
N PRO A 329 13.35 -9.81 -12.80
CA PRO A 329 13.35 -10.79 -13.89
C PRO A 329 12.26 -10.56 -14.95
N LEU A 330 11.48 -9.48 -14.84
CA LEU A 330 10.34 -9.20 -15.72
C LEU A 330 10.74 -8.26 -16.86
N ASP A 331 10.18 -8.50 -18.05
CA ASP A 331 10.20 -7.54 -19.14
C ASP A 331 9.12 -6.47 -18.91
N LEU A 332 9.54 -5.22 -18.76
CA LEU A 332 8.67 -4.08 -18.48
C LEU A 332 8.34 -3.24 -19.73
N SER A 333 8.73 -3.69 -20.93
CA SER A 333 8.58 -2.93 -22.19
C SER A 333 7.13 -2.49 -22.47
N ASP A 334 6.15 -3.34 -22.16
CA ASP A 334 4.72 -3.01 -22.31
C ASP A 334 4.31 -1.83 -21.43
N LEU A 335 4.92 -1.72 -20.24
CA LEU A 335 4.64 -0.67 -19.29
C LEU A 335 5.35 0.64 -19.67
N ASP A 336 6.54 0.55 -20.24
CA ASP A 336 7.24 1.71 -20.80
C ASP A 336 6.44 2.31 -21.96
N THR A 337 5.98 1.46 -22.88
CA THR A 337 5.09 1.85 -23.99
C THR A 337 3.79 2.49 -23.48
N PHE A 338 3.18 1.93 -22.45
CA PHE A 338 2.01 2.53 -21.81
C PHE A 338 2.30 3.94 -21.27
N HIS A 339 3.44 4.15 -20.62
CA HIS A 339 3.80 5.46 -20.09
C HIS A 339 4.15 6.49 -21.19
N GLU A 340 4.74 6.06 -22.31
CA GLU A 340 4.99 6.93 -23.46
C GLU A 340 3.68 7.43 -24.09
N ASN A 341 2.72 6.53 -24.32
CA ASN A 341 1.43 6.87 -24.92
C ASN A 341 0.54 7.77 -24.05
N ASN A 342 0.74 7.77 -22.72
CA ASN A 342 0.02 8.67 -21.80
C ASN A 342 0.73 10.02 -21.60
N ARG A 343 1.97 10.18 -22.07
CA ARG A 343 2.71 11.45 -22.04
C ARG A 343 2.50 12.29 -23.31
N SER A 344 2.14 11.65 -24.42
CA SER A 344 1.69 12.27 -25.67
C SER A 344 0.23 12.68 -25.62
#